data_AF-A0A534XZB4-F1
#
_entry.id   AF-A0A534XZB4-F1
#
_cell.length_a   1.000
_cell.length_b   1.000
_cell.length_c   1.000
_cell.angle_alpha   90.00
_cell.angle_beta   90.00
_cell.angle_gamma   90.00
#
_symmetry.space_group_name_H-M   'P 1'
#
loop_
_entity.id
_entity.type
_entity.pdbx_description
1 polymer ?
#
loop_
_entity_poly.entity_id
_entity_poly.type
_entity_poly.pdbx_seq_one_letter_code
_entity_poly.pdbx_strand_id
1 'polypeptide(L)'
;MIRGLLRKFFGARRALRSKGPAPHAAPHDPRAAADPWLGSILAQLGDRYRLGEDGADGTRILRRTGRERFNPMQVWLRSAERLVVGEYEVRAHGDPSVALAQARALLDARLSGPLAKLGLAPDREAVEEWGGQVLIRRYQGRLEDAAQAAAAVQFICHSDQIIDTNAE
;
A
#
# COMPACT_ATOMS: atom_id res chain seq x y z
N MET A 1 58.52 -20.25 18.69
CA MET A 1 58.03 -19.50 17.52
C MET A 1 56.55 -19.20 17.73
N ILE A 2 56.18 -17.95 17.44
CA ILE A 2 54.98 -17.21 17.83
C ILE A 2 53.74 -17.66 17.04
N ARG A 3 52.57 -17.77 17.70
CA ARG A 3 51.17 -17.55 17.20
C ARG A 3 50.16 -18.36 18.05
N GLY A 4 49.06 -17.85 18.59
CA GLY A 4 48.46 -16.53 18.48
C GLY A 4 47.48 -16.31 19.65
N LEU A 5 47.82 -15.33 20.46
CA LEU A 5 46.92 -14.60 21.33
C LEU A 5 46.10 -13.68 20.42
N LEU A 6 44.79 -13.89 20.24
CA LEU A 6 43.81 -12.89 19.70
C LEU A 6 42.42 -13.54 19.53
N ARG A 7 41.74 -13.86 20.64
CA ARG A 7 40.31 -14.19 20.65
C ARG A 7 39.61 -13.61 21.88
N LYS A 8 39.73 -12.30 22.13
CA LYS A 8 39.00 -11.62 23.23
C LYS A 8 38.60 -10.16 22.95
N PHE A 9 38.22 -9.79 21.72
CA PHE A 9 37.81 -8.40 21.42
C PHE A 9 36.54 -8.25 20.55
N PHE A 10 35.65 -9.24 20.49
CA PHE A 10 34.37 -9.12 19.76
C PHE A 10 33.10 -9.24 20.64
N GLY A 11 33.24 -9.16 21.97
CA GLY A 11 32.11 -9.28 22.91
C GLY A 11 31.58 -7.96 23.50
N ALA A 12 32.33 -6.85 23.40
CA ALA A 12 32.08 -5.65 24.21
C ALA A 12 31.40 -4.48 23.47
N ARG A 13 30.96 -4.65 22.21
CA ARG A 13 30.29 -3.58 21.43
C ARG A 13 28.76 -3.71 21.32
N ARG A 14 28.16 -4.74 21.93
CA ARG A 14 26.70 -4.95 21.90
C ARG A 14 25.96 -4.35 23.10
N ALA A 15 26.67 -4.00 24.18
CA ALA A 15 26.11 -3.44 25.41
C ALA A 15 26.00 -1.90 25.43
N LEU A 16 26.51 -1.21 24.40
CA LEU A 16 26.46 0.25 24.24
C LEU A 16 25.70 0.65 22.96
N ARG A 17 24.72 -0.15 22.52
CA ARG A 17 23.70 0.34 21.60
C ARG A 17 22.87 1.35 22.38
N SER A 18 23.33 2.60 22.32
CA SER A 18 22.55 3.80 22.58
C SER A 18 21.10 3.55 22.18
N LYS A 19 20.17 3.76 23.12
CA LYS A 19 18.76 4.03 22.80
C LYS A 19 18.77 4.87 21.53
N GLY A 20 18.31 4.29 20.42
CA GLY A 20 18.02 5.09 19.24
C GLY A 20 17.09 6.23 19.67
N PRO A 21 17.12 7.38 18.98
CA PRO A 21 16.13 8.42 19.24
C PRO A 21 14.74 7.77 19.29
N ALA A 22 13.95 8.16 20.30
CA ALA A 22 12.57 7.72 20.42
C ALA A 22 11.92 7.81 19.03
N PRO A 23 11.12 6.81 18.60
CA PRO A 23 10.46 6.88 17.31
C PRO A 23 9.79 8.25 17.25
N HIS A 24 10.14 9.06 16.24
CA HIS A 24 9.45 10.32 16.01
C HIS A 24 7.99 9.96 15.85
N ALA A 25 7.20 10.15 16.90
CA ALA A 25 5.76 10.08 16.84
C ALA A 25 5.40 10.96 15.65
N ALA A 26 4.85 10.35 14.60
CA ALA A 26 4.37 11.13 13.47
C ALA A 26 3.48 12.22 14.05
N PRO A 27 3.54 13.47 13.54
CA PRO A 27 2.53 14.46 13.90
C PRO A 27 1.16 13.78 13.74
N HIS A 28 0.39 13.70 14.82
CA HIS A 28 -0.97 13.18 14.76
C HIS A 28 -1.71 14.04 13.74
N ASP A 29 -2.05 13.46 12.60
CA ASP A 29 -2.73 14.20 11.54
C ASP A 29 -4.05 14.73 12.13
N PRO A 30 -4.32 16.05 12.07
CA PRO A 30 -5.52 16.62 12.67
C PRO A 30 -6.81 16.00 12.12
N ARG A 31 -6.79 15.50 10.87
CA ARG A 31 -7.92 14.77 10.27
C ARG A 31 -8.19 13.46 11.01
N ALA A 32 -7.14 12.72 11.37
CA ALA A 32 -7.26 11.48 12.12
C ALA A 32 -7.71 11.70 13.57
N ALA A 33 -7.41 12.87 14.15
CA ALA A 33 -7.92 13.26 15.46
C ALA A 33 -9.41 13.68 15.40
N ALA A 34 -9.83 14.33 14.30
CA ALA A 34 -11.21 14.76 14.10
C ALA A 34 -12.15 13.63 13.65
N ASP A 35 -11.62 12.58 13.03
CA ASP A 35 -12.39 11.45 12.49
C ASP A 35 -11.99 10.12 13.17
N PRO A 36 -12.85 9.57 14.04
CA PRO A 36 -12.56 8.32 14.76
C PRO A 36 -12.34 7.11 13.86
N TRP A 37 -13.01 7.05 12.70
CA TRP A 37 -12.86 5.93 11.75
C TRP A 37 -11.47 6.00 11.12
N LEU A 38 -11.07 7.18 10.65
CA LEU A 38 -9.75 7.42 10.07
C LEU A 38 -8.63 7.20 11.09
N GLY A 39 -8.80 7.72 12.30
CA GLY A 39 -7.86 7.52 13.41
C GLY A 39 -7.68 6.05 13.76
N SER A 40 -8.76 5.28 13.78
CA SER A 40 -8.72 3.83 14.05
C SER A 40 -8.03 3.04 12.95
N ILE A 41 -8.21 3.41 11.68
CA ILE A 41 -7.49 2.79 10.56
C ILE A 41 -5.99 3.02 10.71
N LEU A 42 -5.56 4.27 10.93
CA LEU A 42 -4.14 4.60 11.07
C LEU A 42 -3.51 3.95 12.30
N ALA A 43 -4.24 3.86 13.42
CA ALA A 43 -3.77 3.17 14.62
C ALA A 43 -3.45 1.69 14.32
N GLN A 44 -4.27 1.03 13.49
CA GLN A 44 -4.06 -0.37 13.11
C GLN A 44 -2.96 -0.55 12.07
N LEU A 45 -2.84 0.38 11.12
CA LEU A 45 -1.77 0.38 10.12
C LEU A 45 -0.39 0.69 10.75
N GLY A 46 -0.37 1.53 11.78
CA GLY A 46 0.83 1.95 12.52
C GLY A 46 1.73 2.93 11.77
N ASP A 47 2.91 3.20 12.33
CA ASP A 47 3.84 4.27 11.91
C ASP A 47 4.39 4.14 10.48
N ARG A 48 4.12 3.02 9.82
CA ARG A 48 4.48 2.80 8.41
C ARG A 48 3.56 3.54 7.45
N TYR A 49 2.43 4.05 7.92
CA TYR A 49 1.41 4.67 7.09
C TYR A 49 1.09 6.06 7.58
N ARG A 50 0.77 6.94 6.64
CA ARG A 50 0.31 8.31 6.90
C ARG A 50 -0.72 8.71 5.86
N LEU A 51 -1.50 9.74 6.20
CA LEU A 51 -2.35 10.41 5.24
C LEU A 51 -1.50 11.33 4.36
N GLY A 52 -1.79 11.34 3.07
CA GLY A 52 -1.25 12.27 2.10
C GLY A 52 -2.19 13.43 1.85
N GLU A 53 -2.06 14.00 0.66
CA GLU A 53 -2.93 15.06 0.18
C GLU A 53 -4.35 14.55 -0.08
N ASP A 54 -5.31 15.44 0.13
CA ASP A 54 -6.70 15.21 -0.27
C ASP A 54 -6.86 15.47 -1.76
N GLY A 55 -7.56 14.58 -2.45
CA GLY A 55 -7.90 14.73 -3.85
C GLY A 55 -9.37 14.40 -4.12
N ALA A 56 -9.77 14.45 -5.39
CA ALA A 56 -11.13 14.12 -5.81
C ALA A 56 -11.56 12.68 -5.44
N ASP A 57 -10.60 11.77 -5.35
CA ASP A 57 -10.83 10.38 -4.96
C ASP A 57 -10.81 10.16 -3.44
N GLY A 58 -10.46 11.17 -2.65
CA GLY A 58 -10.34 11.12 -1.19
C GLY A 58 -8.90 11.39 -0.72
N THR A 59 -8.65 11.11 0.55
CA THR A 59 -7.32 11.26 1.16
C THR A 59 -6.42 10.11 0.73
N ARG A 60 -5.30 10.42 0.06
CA ARG A 60 -4.38 9.38 -0.41
C ARG A 60 -3.61 8.77 0.76
N ILE A 61 -3.33 7.46 0.72
CA ILE A 61 -2.43 6.83 1.69
C ILE A 61 -0.99 6.92 1.23
N LEU A 62 -0.11 7.27 2.17
CA LEU A 62 1.33 7.17 2.01
C LEU A 62 1.87 5.98 2.81
N ARG A 63 2.77 5.22 2.21
CA ARG A 63 3.45 4.09 2.86
C ARG A 63 4.95 4.33 2.94
N ARG A 64 5.54 4.06 4.09
CA ARG A 64 6.99 4.06 4.28
C ARG A 64 7.61 2.83 3.62
N THR A 65 8.44 3.04 2.60
CA THR A 65 9.18 1.98 1.87
C THR A 65 10.69 2.00 2.12
N GLY A 66 11.22 3.08 2.72
CA GLY A 66 12.60 3.19 3.17
C GLY A 66 12.67 3.77 4.59
N ARG A 67 13.86 4.09 5.12
CA ARG A 67 13.99 4.61 6.49
C ARG A 67 13.22 5.92 6.72
N GLU A 68 13.18 6.80 5.72
CA GLU A 68 12.64 8.16 5.90
C GLU A 68 11.65 8.59 4.81
N ARG A 69 11.47 7.78 3.77
CA ARG A 69 10.62 8.15 2.62
C ARG A 69 9.26 7.47 2.68
N PHE A 70 8.23 8.30 2.62
CA PHE A 70 6.85 7.90 2.39
C PHE A 70 6.55 8.03 0.90
N ASN A 71 6.07 6.95 0.29
CA ASN A 71 5.65 6.93 -1.10
C ASN A 71 4.13 6.93 -1.18
N PRO A 72 3.56 7.66 -2.15
CA PRO A 72 2.14 7.64 -2.38
C PRO A 72 1.72 6.29 -2.95
N MET A 73 0.68 5.71 -2.37
CA MET A 73 0.08 4.45 -2.83
C MET A 73 -1.16 4.74 -3.66
N GLN A 74 -1.54 3.83 -4.56
CA GLN A 74 -2.83 3.91 -5.28
C GLN A 74 -4.01 3.43 -4.41
N VAL A 75 -4.14 4.01 -3.22
CA VAL A 75 -5.26 3.76 -2.32
C VAL A 75 -5.65 5.06 -1.61
N TRP A 76 -6.96 5.30 -1.55
CA TRP A 76 -7.58 6.51 -1.02
C TRP A 76 -8.67 6.15 -0.02
N LEU A 77 -8.88 7.04 0.94
CA LEU A 77 -9.92 6.96 1.94
C LEU A 77 -10.89 8.14 1.77
N ARG A 78 -12.18 7.86 1.65
CA ARG A 78 -13.24 8.88 1.77
C ARG A 78 -13.95 8.65 3.09
N SER A 79 -13.49 9.35 4.12
CA SER A 79 -13.87 9.02 5.49
C SER A 79 -15.34 9.33 5.79
N ALA A 80 -15.90 10.39 5.21
CA ALA A 80 -17.32 10.72 5.31
C ALA A 80 -18.24 9.60 4.77
N GLU A 81 -17.77 8.86 3.76
CA GLU A 81 -18.49 7.75 3.14
C GLU A 81 -18.09 6.38 3.71
N ARG A 82 -17.09 6.34 4.59
CA ARG A 82 -16.41 5.11 5.06
C ARG A 82 -15.95 4.24 3.89
N LEU A 83 -15.48 4.88 2.82
CA LEU A 83 -15.11 4.22 1.58
C LEU A 83 -13.60 4.04 1.49
N VAL A 84 -13.18 2.83 1.13
CA VAL A 84 -11.80 2.52 0.72
C VAL A 84 -11.80 2.32 -0.79
N VAL A 85 -10.90 3.01 -1.49
CA VAL A 85 -10.75 2.95 -2.94
C VAL A 85 -9.31 2.54 -3.25
N GLY A 86 -9.12 1.48 -4.02
CA GLY A 86 -7.82 1.03 -4.51
C GLY A 86 -7.80 0.96 -6.04
N GLU A 87 -6.66 1.29 -6.64
CA GLU A 87 -6.50 1.25 -8.09
C GLU A 87 -5.29 0.37 -8.46
N TYR A 88 -5.43 -0.34 -9.58
CA TYR A 88 -4.43 -1.21 -10.13
C TYR A 88 -4.28 -0.96 -11.62
N GLU A 89 -3.04 -0.90 -12.08
CA GLU A 89 -2.67 -0.75 -13.48
C GLU A 89 -2.08 -2.07 -13.99
N VAL A 90 -2.51 -2.51 -15.17
CA VAL A 90 -1.86 -3.59 -15.91
C VAL A 90 -1.40 -3.05 -17.25
N ARG A 91 -0.09 -3.06 -17.47
CA ARG A 91 0.54 -2.73 -18.73
C ARG A 91 0.60 -4.00 -19.57
N ALA A 92 -0.24 -4.06 -20.58
CA ALA A 92 -0.39 -5.21 -21.45
C ALA A 92 0.17 -4.91 -22.85
N HIS A 93 0.83 -5.91 -23.42
CA HIS A 93 1.58 -5.79 -24.67
C HIS A 93 1.05 -6.78 -25.72
N GLY A 94 1.18 -6.43 -27.01
CA GLY A 94 0.73 -7.26 -28.12
C GLY A 94 -0.59 -6.79 -28.73
N ASP A 95 -1.35 -7.73 -29.31
CA ASP A 95 -2.65 -7.41 -29.91
C ASP A 95 -3.60 -6.80 -28.86
N PRO A 96 -4.17 -5.60 -29.08
CA PRO A 96 -4.94 -4.89 -28.06
C PRO A 96 -6.10 -5.70 -27.46
N SER A 97 -6.82 -6.45 -28.29
CA SER A 97 -8.00 -7.20 -27.83
C SER A 97 -7.59 -8.36 -26.92
N VAL A 98 -6.53 -9.07 -27.29
CA VAL A 98 -5.97 -10.19 -26.52
C VAL A 98 -5.29 -9.67 -25.26
N ALA A 99 -4.51 -8.59 -25.36
CA ALA A 99 -3.79 -7.96 -24.26
C ALA A 99 -4.74 -7.48 -23.15
N LEU A 100 -5.84 -6.81 -23.50
CA LEU A 100 -6.83 -6.36 -22.53
C LEU A 100 -7.58 -7.52 -21.87
N ALA A 101 -7.90 -8.58 -22.62
CA ALA A 101 -8.53 -9.77 -22.06
C ALA A 101 -7.61 -10.47 -21.04
N GLN A 102 -6.31 -10.59 -21.36
CA GLN A 102 -5.30 -11.13 -20.46
C GLN A 102 -5.12 -10.26 -19.20
N ALA A 103 -5.08 -8.93 -19.37
CA ALA A 103 -4.98 -7.99 -18.25
C ALA A 103 -6.15 -8.15 -17.27
N ARG A 104 -7.38 -8.23 -17.76
CA ARG A 104 -8.58 -8.49 -16.93
C ARG A 104 -8.49 -9.82 -16.19
N ALA A 105 -8.14 -10.88 -16.92
CA ALA A 105 -8.01 -12.22 -16.34
C ALA A 105 -6.95 -12.26 -15.23
N LEU A 106 -5.85 -11.52 -15.39
CA LEU A 106 -4.80 -11.43 -14.39
C LEU A 106 -5.27 -10.71 -13.12
N LEU A 107 -5.98 -9.58 -13.25
CA LEU A 107 -6.59 -8.89 -12.12
C LEU A 107 -7.64 -9.77 -11.41
N ASP A 108 -8.45 -10.52 -12.18
CA ASP A 108 -9.46 -11.41 -11.61
C ASP A 108 -8.85 -12.57 -10.82
N ALA A 109 -7.81 -13.18 -11.37
CA ALA A 109 -7.10 -14.27 -10.72
C ALA A 109 -6.38 -13.83 -9.44
N ARG A 110 -5.76 -12.64 -9.45
CA ARG A 110 -4.88 -12.19 -8.34
C ARG A 110 -5.59 -11.35 -7.29
N LEU A 111 -6.55 -10.53 -7.69
CA LEU A 111 -7.03 -9.44 -6.86
C LEU A 111 -8.52 -9.55 -6.56
N SER A 112 -9.36 -9.86 -7.54
CA SER A 112 -10.82 -9.81 -7.37
C SER A 112 -11.29 -10.72 -6.22
N GLY A 113 -10.78 -11.96 -6.12
CA GLY A 113 -11.10 -12.86 -5.01
C GLY A 113 -10.64 -12.37 -3.63
N PRO A 114 -9.35 -12.07 -3.43
CA PRO A 114 -8.85 -11.51 -2.17
C PRO A 114 -9.51 -10.19 -1.75
N LEU A 115 -9.72 -9.26 -2.69
CA LEU A 115 -10.36 -7.97 -2.42
C LEU A 115 -11.85 -8.13 -2.04
N ALA A 116 -12.57 -9.05 -2.68
CA ALA A 116 -13.96 -9.36 -2.32
C ALA A 116 -14.08 -9.86 -0.87
N LYS A 117 -13.14 -10.69 -0.40
CA LYS A 117 -13.09 -11.14 1.01
C LYS A 117 -12.84 -9.99 1.99
N LEU A 118 -12.21 -8.91 1.54
CA LEU A 118 -11.99 -7.69 2.29
C LEU A 118 -13.13 -6.68 2.15
N GLY A 119 -14.17 -7.00 1.37
CA GLY A 119 -15.34 -6.15 1.16
C GLY A 119 -15.19 -5.13 0.03
N LEU A 120 -14.21 -5.31 -0.86
CA LEU A 120 -14.02 -4.46 -2.04
C LEU A 120 -14.49 -5.19 -3.30
N ALA A 121 -15.16 -4.47 -4.19
CA ALA A 121 -15.59 -4.96 -5.49
C ALA A 121 -15.04 -4.07 -6.62
N PRO A 122 -14.91 -4.59 -7.86
CA PRO A 122 -14.64 -3.75 -9.02
C PRO A 122 -15.72 -2.65 -9.14
N ASP A 123 -15.28 -1.42 -9.35
CA ASP A 123 -16.15 -0.24 -9.53
C ASP A 123 -16.13 0.23 -10.98
N ARG A 124 -14.93 0.45 -11.52
CA ARG A 124 -14.73 0.97 -12.87
C ARG A 124 -13.45 0.45 -13.50
N GLU A 125 -13.44 0.44 -14.82
CA GLU A 125 -12.27 0.22 -15.64
C GLU A 125 -12.06 1.41 -16.58
N ALA A 126 -10.79 1.73 -16.83
CA ALA A 126 -10.36 2.63 -17.88
C ALA A 126 -9.26 1.95 -18.70
N VAL A 127 -9.19 2.28 -19.97
CA VAL A 127 -8.12 1.83 -20.87
C VAL A 127 -7.40 3.06 -21.40
N GLU A 128 -6.09 3.07 -21.26
CA GLU A 128 -5.24 4.12 -21.80
C GLU A 128 -4.22 3.54 -22.79
N GLU A 129 -3.84 4.33 -23.79
CA GLU A 129 -2.85 3.93 -24.80
C GLU A 129 -1.56 4.72 -24.64
N TRP A 130 -0.54 4.08 -24.05
CA TRP A 130 0.77 4.67 -23.81
C TRP A 130 1.88 3.69 -24.19
N GLY A 131 2.22 3.61 -25.47
CA GLY A 131 3.22 2.64 -25.96
C GLY A 131 2.81 1.17 -25.78
N GLY A 132 1.51 0.94 -25.60
CA GLY A 132 0.89 -0.33 -25.22
C GLY A 132 -0.52 -0.07 -24.67
N GLN A 133 -1.22 -1.12 -24.24
CA GLN A 133 -2.55 -0.99 -23.61
C GLN A 133 -2.37 -1.00 -22.09
N VAL A 134 -2.86 0.04 -21.40
CA VAL A 134 -2.88 0.09 -19.94
C VAL A 134 -4.31 -0.06 -19.47
N LEU A 135 -4.61 -1.19 -18.83
CA LEU A 135 -5.87 -1.39 -18.14
C LEU A 135 -5.74 -0.86 -16.71
N ILE A 136 -6.56 0.12 -16.37
CA ILE A 136 -6.69 0.64 -15.01
C ILE A 136 -8.01 0.11 -14.45
N ARG A 137 -7.96 -0.62 -13.33
CA ARG A 137 -9.16 -1.08 -12.63
C ARG A 137 -9.19 -0.55 -11.22
N ARG A 138 -10.31 0.09 -10.89
CA ARG A 138 -10.61 0.57 -9.55
C ARG A 138 -11.48 -0.43 -8.81
N TYR A 139 -11.11 -0.68 -7.56
CA TYR A 139 -11.87 -1.44 -6.59
C TYR A 139 -12.29 -0.52 -5.46
N GLN A 140 -13.52 -0.67 -4.97
CA GLN A 140 -13.98 0.08 -3.82
C GLN A 140 -14.87 -0.75 -2.90
N GLY A 141 -14.94 -0.33 -1.65
CA GLY A 141 -15.78 -0.95 -0.64
C GLY A 141 -16.13 0.04 0.45
N ARG A 142 -17.40 0.04 0.87
CA ARG A 142 -17.84 0.78 2.05
C ARG A 142 -17.60 -0.09 3.27
N LEU A 143 -16.61 0.28 4.08
CA LEU A 143 -16.09 -0.51 5.18
C LEU A 143 -16.31 0.23 6.50
N GLU A 144 -17.43 -0.08 7.13
CA GLU A 144 -17.87 0.51 8.39
C GLU A 144 -16.89 0.19 9.53
N ASP A 145 -16.35 -1.03 9.52
CA ASP A 145 -15.33 -1.47 10.46
C ASP A 145 -13.93 -0.98 10.03
N ALA A 146 -13.30 -0.21 10.91
CA ALA A 146 -11.95 0.30 10.71
C ALA A 146 -10.91 -0.82 10.58
N ALA A 147 -11.13 -1.98 11.21
CA ALA A 147 -10.19 -3.10 11.10
C ALA A 147 -10.21 -3.75 9.72
N GLN A 148 -11.41 -3.97 9.18
CA GLN A 148 -11.57 -4.40 7.81
C GLN A 148 -10.99 -3.37 6.82
N ALA A 149 -11.25 -2.08 7.03
CA ALA A 149 -10.68 -1.00 6.21
C ALA A 149 -9.14 -0.96 6.26
N ALA A 150 -8.55 -1.11 7.44
CA ALA A 150 -7.10 -1.20 7.60
C ALA A 150 -6.52 -2.43 6.90
N ALA A 151 -7.17 -3.59 6.99
CA ALA A 151 -6.76 -4.79 6.27
C ALA A 151 -6.82 -4.62 4.75
N ALA A 152 -7.85 -3.96 4.22
CA ALA A 152 -7.96 -3.62 2.81
C ALA A 152 -6.83 -2.69 2.34
N VAL A 153 -6.59 -1.59 3.08
CA VAL A 153 -5.49 -0.67 2.79
C VAL A 153 -4.15 -1.40 2.83
N GLN A 154 -3.94 -2.25 3.85
CA GLN A 154 -2.72 -3.02 3.98
C GLN A 154 -2.52 -3.96 2.81
N PHE A 155 -3.55 -4.71 2.39
CA PHE A 155 -3.48 -5.59 1.24
C PHE A 155 -3.08 -4.82 -0.03
N ILE A 156 -3.80 -3.74 -0.36
CA ILE A 156 -3.54 -2.92 -1.54
C ILE A 156 -2.13 -2.32 -1.53
N CYS A 157 -1.63 -1.94 -0.35
CA CYS A 157 -0.31 -1.38 -0.19
C CYS A 157 0.84 -2.40 -0.28
N HIS A 158 0.54 -3.70 -0.18
CA HIS A 158 1.53 -4.78 -0.23
C HIS A 158 1.47 -5.58 -1.54
N SER A 159 0.39 -5.46 -2.31
CA SER A 159 0.29 -5.99 -3.66
C SER A 159 1.01 -5.07 -4.66
N ASP A 160 1.33 -5.64 -5.82
CA ASP A 160 1.83 -4.86 -6.95
C ASP A 160 0.66 -4.08 -7.58
N GLN A 161 0.68 -2.76 -7.38
CA GLN A 161 -0.35 -1.85 -7.91
C GLN A 161 -0.16 -1.56 -9.40
N ILE A 162 1.03 -1.83 -9.92
CA ILE A 162 1.37 -1.72 -11.33
C ILE A 162 1.96 -3.06 -11.73
N ILE A 163 1.30 -3.75 -12.66
CA ILE A 163 1.67 -5.06 -13.16
C ILE A 163 2.06 -4.91 -14.62
N ASP A 164 3.17 -5.52 -15.02
CA ASP A 164 3.61 -5.55 -16.42
C ASP A 164 3.51 -7.00 -16.92
N THR A 165 2.70 -7.26 -17.95
CA THR A 165 2.50 -8.63 -18.44
C THR A 165 3.75 -9.25 -19.05
N ASN A 166 4.78 -8.45 -19.39
CA ASN A 166 6.07 -8.98 -19.87
C ASN A 166 6.96 -9.48 -18.73
N ALA A 167 6.67 -9.12 -17.48
CA ALA A 167 7.44 -9.55 -16.30
C ALA A 167 6.83 -10.78 -15.60
N GLU A 168 5.72 -11.31 -16.13
CA GLU A 168 4.98 -12.47 -15.64
C GLU A 168 5.38 -13.76 -16.38
#